data_AF-A0A1A6HUM7-F1
#
_entry.id   AF-A0A1A6HUM7-F1
#
_cell.length_a   1.000
_cell.length_b   1.000
_cell.length_c   1.000
_cell.angle_alpha   90.00
_cell.angle_beta   90.00
_cell.angle_gamma   90.00
#
_symmetry.space_group_name_H-M   'P 1'
#
loop_
_entity.id
_entity.type
_entity.pdbx_description
1 polymer ?
#
loop_
_entity_poly.entity_id
_entity_poly.type
_entity_poly.pdbx_seq_one_letter_code
_entity_poly.pdbx_strand_id
1 'polypeptide(L)'
;MLAERKFFLSHPAYRHIADRMGTPHLQKVLNQQLTNHIRDTLPNFRNKLQGQLLSIEHEVEAFKNFKPEDPTRKTKALLQMVQQFAVDFEKRIEGSGDQVDTLELSGGAKINRIFHERFPFEIVKHRRTLN
;
A
#
# COMPACT_ATOMS: atom_id res chain seq x y z
N MET A 1 -33.37 8.75 41.51
CA MET A 1 -34.24 8.76 40.31
C MET A 1 -35.59 9.43 40.53
N LEU A 2 -36.38 9.09 41.57
CA LEU A 2 -37.70 9.73 41.79
C LEU A 2 -37.63 11.25 42.02
N ALA A 3 -36.62 11.73 42.74
CA ALA A 3 -36.39 13.17 42.96
C ALA A 3 -36.08 13.93 41.66
N GLU A 4 -35.24 13.35 40.80
CA GLU A 4 -34.88 13.89 39.48
C GLU A 4 -36.08 13.94 38.55
N ARG A 5 -36.87 12.85 38.48
CA ARG A 5 -38.11 12.82 37.69
C ARG A 5 -39.13 13.84 38.18
N LYS A 6 -39.30 13.96 39.50
CA LYS A 6 -40.19 14.97 40.10
C LYS A 6 -39.73 16.38 39.75
N PHE A 7 -38.43 16.67 39.87
CA PHE A 7 -37.83 17.96 39.52
C PHE A 7 -38.16 18.37 38.07
N PHE A 8 -37.89 17.50 37.09
CA PHE A 8 -38.15 17.82 35.69
C PHE A 8 -39.64 17.97 35.36
N LEU A 9 -40.53 17.23 36.03
CA LEU A 9 -41.98 17.34 35.81
C LEU A 9 -42.61 18.56 36.51
N SER A 10 -42.09 18.99 37.66
CA SER A 10 -42.65 20.12 38.42
C SER A 10 -42.09 21.48 38.02
N HIS A 11 -40.91 21.54 37.39
CA HIS A 11 -40.25 22.81 37.09
C HIS A 11 -40.81 23.45 35.81
N PRO A 12 -41.37 24.68 35.84
CA PRO A 12 -42.03 25.30 34.70
C PRO A 12 -41.17 25.40 33.43
N ALA A 13 -39.88 25.70 33.60
CA ALA A 13 -38.95 25.84 32.48
C ALA A 13 -38.56 24.50 31.82
N TYR A 14 -38.64 23.36 32.53
CA TYR A 14 -38.18 22.06 32.01
C TYR A 14 -39.31 21.05 31.76
N ARG A 15 -40.52 21.31 32.27
CA ARG A 15 -41.67 20.40 32.16
C ARG A 15 -41.98 19.97 30.73
N HIS A 16 -41.88 20.88 29.77
CA HIS A 16 -42.18 20.62 28.36
C HIS A 16 -41.13 19.72 27.66
N ILE A 17 -39.97 19.49 28.27
CA ILE A 17 -38.90 18.61 27.76
C ILE A 17 -38.54 17.48 28.73
N ALA A 18 -39.31 17.29 29.81
CA ALA A 18 -38.99 16.33 30.87
C ALA A 18 -38.76 14.89 30.37
N ASP A 19 -39.46 14.47 29.30
CA ASP A 19 -39.33 13.14 28.70
C ASP A 19 -37.96 12.89 28.01
N ARG A 20 -37.24 13.98 27.70
CA ARG A 20 -35.90 13.96 27.11
C ARG A 20 -34.80 14.31 28.12
N MET A 21 -35.14 14.34 29.40
CA MET A 21 -34.22 14.75 30.47
C MET A 21 -33.96 13.63 31.46
N GLY A 22 -32.87 13.82 32.20
CA GLY A 22 -32.45 12.96 33.29
C GLY A 22 -31.68 11.71 32.87
N THR A 23 -31.18 11.05 33.90
CA THR A 23 -30.27 9.90 33.80
C THR A 23 -30.83 8.75 32.96
N PRO A 24 -32.11 8.35 33.06
CA PRO A 24 -32.66 7.28 32.22
C PRO A 24 -32.68 7.61 30.73
N HIS A 25 -32.96 8.87 30.37
CA HIS A 25 -32.93 9.31 28.97
C HIS A 25 -31.50 9.29 28.44
N LEU A 26 -30.55 9.83 29.21
CA LEU A 26 -29.13 9.80 28.85
C LEU A 26 -28.63 8.37 28.63
N GLN A 27 -28.94 7.44 29.55
CA GLN A 27 -28.55 6.04 29.41
C GLN A 27 -29.11 5.41 28.12
N LYS A 28 -30.39 5.68 27.80
CA LYS A 28 -31.01 5.21 26.55
C LYS A 28 -30.29 5.78 25.32
N VAL A 29 -30.00 7.08 25.33
CA VAL A 29 -29.31 7.75 24.22
C VAL A 29 -27.90 7.19 24.04
N LEU A 30 -27.13 7.02 25.11
CA LEU A 30 -25.78 6.47 25.03
C LEU A 30 -25.76 5.05 24.47
N ASN A 31 -26.67 4.17 24.94
CA ASN A 31 -26.79 2.82 24.41
C ASN A 31 -27.20 2.81 22.92
N GLN A 32 -28.09 3.71 22.52
CA GLN A 32 -28.50 3.85 21.13
C GLN A 32 -27.34 4.33 20.26
N GLN A 33 -26.56 5.32 20.73
CA GLN A 33 -25.39 5.84 20.03
C GLN A 33 -24.33 4.77 19.83
N LEU A 34 -24.00 4.02 20.88
CA LEU A 34 -23.04 2.92 20.79
C LEU A 34 -23.51 1.84 19.81
N THR A 35 -24.78 1.44 19.91
CA THR A 35 -25.36 0.40 19.03
C THR A 35 -25.35 0.84 17.57
N ASN A 36 -25.70 2.09 17.29
CA ASN A 36 -25.65 2.65 15.94
C ASN A 36 -24.21 2.72 15.43
N HIS A 37 -23.28 3.22 16.24
CA HIS A 37 -21.87 3.30 15.86
C HIS A 37 -21.27 1.93 15.53
N ILE A 38 -21.58 0.89 16.32
CA ILE A 38 -21.17 -0.49 16.04
C ILE A 38 -21.78 -0.94 14.69
N ARG A 39 -23.08 -0.75 14.49
CA ARG A 39 -23.77 -1.14 13.26
C ARG A 39 -23.17 -0.46 12.02
N ASP A 40 -22.86 0.82 12.12
CA ASP A 40 -22.35 1.62 11.00
C ASP A 40 -20.86 1.30 10.70
N THR A 41 -20.09 0.92 11.71
CA THR A 41 -18.66 0.62 11.56
C THR A 41 -18.39 -0.81 11.07
N LEU A 42 -19.26 -1.77 11.43
CA LEU A 42 -19.10 -3.19 11.11
C LEU A 42 -18.92 -3.51 9.61
N PRO A 43 -19.70 -2.94 8.67
CA PRO A 43 -19.54 -3.21 7.24
C PRO A 43 -18.15 -2.83 6.72
N ASN A 44 -17.66 -1.65 7.09
CA ASN A 44 -16.34 -1.18 6.69
C ASN A 44 -15.22 -2.03 7.30
N PHE A 45 -15.36 -2.41 8.58
CA PHE A 45 -14.42 -3.30 9.25
C PHE A 45 -14.37 -4.68 8.58
N ARG A 46 -15.53 -5.25 8.23
CA ARG A 46 -15.61 -6.51 7.48
C ARG A 46 -14.92 -6.41 6.12
N ASN A 47 -15.18 -5.35 5.35
CA ASN A 47 -14.55 -5.15 4.04
C ASN A 47 -13.02 -5.04 4.16
N LYS A 48 -12.53 -4.34 5.19
CA LYS A 48 -11.10 -4.23 5.48
C LYS A 48 -10.48 -5.61 5.80
N LEU A 49 -11.13 -6.40 6.67
CA LEU A 49 -10.67 -7.76 6.98
C LEU A 49 -10.65 -8.65 5.75
N GLN A 50 -11.68 -8.58 4.89
CA GLN A 50 -11.73 -9.35 3.65
C GLN A 50 -10.61 -8.96 2.68
N GLY A 51 -10.32 -7.66 2.54
CA GLY A 51 -9.19 -7.18 1.73
C GLY A 51 -7.84 -7.65 2.27
N GLN A 52 -7.65 -7.59 3.59
CA GLN A 52 -6.43 -8.10 4.24
C GLN A 52 -6.28 -9.61 4.07
N LEU A 53 -7.37 -10.38 4.22
CA LEU A 53 -7.36 -11.82 4.00
C LEU A 53 -6.95 -12.16 2.56
N LEU A 54 -7.54 -11.51 1.56
CA LEU A 54 -7.20 -11.71 0.15
C LEU A 54 -5.73 -11.44 -0.15
N SER A 55 -5.17 -10.35 0.41
CA SER A 55 -3.75 -10.04 0.26
C SER A 55 -2.86 -11.13 0.84
N ILE A 56 -3.19 -11.62 2.04
CA ILE A 56 -2.43 -12.69 2.70
C ILE A 56 -2.60 -14.02 1.97
N GLU A 57 -3.81 -14.36 1.51
CA GLU A 57 -4.05 -15.58 0.74
C GLU A 57 -3.24 -15.59 -0.57
N HIS A 58 -3.10 -14.44 -1.23
CA HIS A 58 -2.25 -14.30 -2.41
C HIS A 58 -0.77 -14.58 -2.10
N GLU A 59 -0.26 -14.02 -0.99
CA GLU A 59 1.10 -14.30 -0.54
C GLU A 59 1.27 -15.79 -0.18
N VAL A 60 0.33 -16.36 0.57
CA VAL A 60 0.35 -17.76 1.00
C VAL A 60 0.29 -18.72 -0.19
N GLU A 61 -0.44 -18.40 -1.26
CA GLU A 61 -0.49 -19.23 -2.48
C GLU A 61 0.92 -19.46 -3.07
N ALA A 62 1.80 -18.45 -3.03
CA ALA A 62 3.20 -18.61 -3.44
C ALA A 62 3.95 -19.66 -2.58
N PHE A 63 3.53 -19.84 -1.33
CA PHE A 63 4.10 -20.75 -0.35
C PHE A 63 3.34 -22.07 -0.18
N LYS A 64 2.12 -22.26 -0.71
CA LYS A 64 1.34 -23.51 -0.53
C LYS A 64 2.07 -24.77 -1.02
N ASN A 65 2.93 -24.63 -2.02
CA ASN A 65 3.76 -25.72 -2.54
C ASN A 65 5.16 -25.78 -1.88
N PHE A 66 5.32 -25.20 -0.69
CA PHE A 66 6.59 -25.18 0.04
C PHE A 66 6.82 -26.48 0.77
N LYS A 67 7.67 -27.32 0.16
CA LYS A 67 8.36 -28.41 0.83
C LYS A 67 9.82 -27.96 1.04
N PRO A 68 10.27 -27.76 2.30
CA PRO A 68 11.64 -27.29 2.57
C PRO A 68 12.72 -28.20 1.98
N GLU A 69 12.40 -29.48 1.86
CA GLU A 69 13.29 -30.57 1.43
C GLU A 69 13.24 -30.85 -0.09
N ASP A 70 12.48 -30.09 -0.89
CA ASP A 70 12.35 -30.39 -2.33
C ASP A 70 13.52 -29.79 -3.16
N PRO A 71 14.46 -30.60 -3.68
CA PRO A 71 15.61 -30.10 -4.43
C PRO A 71 15.19 -29.43 -5.74
N THR A 72 14.07 -29.84 -6.34
CA THR A 72 13.60 -29.30 -7.63
C THR A 72 13.16 -27.84 -7.51
N ARG A 73 12.68 -27.43 -6.33
CA ARG A 73 12.24 -26.04 -6.09
C ARG A 73 13.43 -25.09 -5.93
N LYS A 74 14.55 -25.52 -5.33
CA LYS A 74 15.80 -24.74 -5.28
C LYS A 74 16.32 -24.48 -6.70
N THR A 75 16.32 -25.50 -7.56
CA THR A 75 16.70 -25.37 -8.97
C THR A 75 15.76 -24.43 -9.72
N LYS A 76 14.44 -24.53 -9.50
CA LYS A 76 13.45 -23.62 -10.11
C LYS A 76 13.64 -22.17 -9.66
N ALA A 77 13.85 -21.93 -8.37
CA ALA A 77 14.09 -20.60 -7.83
C ALA A 77 15.38 -19.99 -8.41
N LEU A 78 16.47 -20.77 -8.43
CA LEU A 78 17.72 -20.33 -9.03
C LEU A 78 17.55 -20.00 -10.52
N LEU A 79 16.85 -20.85 -11.28
CA LEU A 79 16.56 -20.59 -12.69
C LEU A 79 15.74 -19.32 -12.89
N GLN A 80 14.70 -19.09 -12.08
CA GLN A 80 13.90 -17.88 -12.13
C GLN A 80 14.73 -16.63 -11.80
N MET A 81 15.61 -16.71 -10.80
CA MET A 81 16.51 -15.60 -10.44
C MET A 81 17.49 -15.30 -11.57
N VAL A 82 18.06 -16.33 -12.22
CA VAL A 82 18.98 -16.16 -13.36
C VAL A 82 18.26 -15.60 -14.58
N GLN A 83 17.05 -16.08 -14.89
CA GLN A 83 16.23 -15.54 -15.99
C GLN A 83 15.85 -14.08 -15.75
N GLN A 84 15.40 -13.75 -14.54
CA GLN A 84 15.07 -12.37 -14.18
C GLN A 84 16.31 -11.47 -14.28
N PHE A 85 17.46 -11.93 -13.78
CA PHE A 85 18.71 -11.19 -13.89
C PHE A 85 19.10 -10.94 -15.35
N ALA A 86 18.97 -11.94 -16.22
CA ALA A 86 19.28 -11.79 -17.64
C ALA A 86 18.39 -10.73 -18.31
N VAL A 87 17.08 -10.78 -18.05
CA VAL A 87 16.11 -9.78 -18.54
C VAL A 87 16.42 -8.38 -18.00
N ASP A 88 16.70 -8.25 -16.71
CA ASP A 88 17.01 -6.97 -16.08
C ASP A 88 18.33 -6.39 -16.61
N PHE A 89 19.32 -7.24 -16.87
CA PHE A 89 20.60 -6.85 -17.46
C PHE A 89 20.42 -6.33 -18.89
N GLU A 90 19.68 -7.06 -19.73
CA GLU A 90 19.36 -6.64 -21.10
C GLU A 90 18.61 -5.30 -21.12
N LYS A 91 17.55 -5.16 -20.30
CA LYS A 91 16.81 -3.88 -20.16
C LYS A 91 17.71 -2.72 -19.74
N ARG A 92 18.67 -2.95 -18.83
CA ARG A 92 19.62 -1.90 -18.39
C ARG A 92 20.60 -1.48 -19.47
N ILE A 93 21.07 -2.42 -20.30
CA ILE A 93 22.03 -2.15 -21.38
C ILE A 93 21.36 -1.56 -22.61
N GLU A 94 20.18 -2.04 -22.99
CA GLU A 94 19.44 -1.51 -24.14
C GLU A 94 18.75 -0.18 -23.81
N GLY A 95 18.49 0.10 -22.53
CA GLY A 95 17.72 1.27 -22.11
C GLY A 95 16.22 1.13 -22.34
N SER A 96 15.72 -0.09 -22.54
CA SER A 96 14.32 -0.47 -22.74
C SER A 96 13.57 -0.78 -21.44
N GLY A 97 14.03 -0.23 -20.31
CA GLY A 97 13.40 -0.46 -19.00
C GLY A 97 12.01 0.18 -18.90
N ASP A 98 11.02 -0.59 -18.42
CA ASP A 98 9.65 -0.12 -18.12
C ASP A 98 9.61 1.00 -17.08
N GLN A 99 10.69 1.14 -16.30
CA GLN A 99 10.91 2.23 -15.36
C GLN A 99 12.05 3.10 -15.89
N VAL A 100 11.69 4.22 -16.52
CA VAL A 100 12.65 5.26 -16.87
C VAL A 100 13.04 5.97 -15.57
N ASP A 101 14.28 5.79 -15.14
CA ASP A 101 14.83 6.58 -14.04
C ASP A 101 14.86 8.06 -14.47
N THR A 102 14.14 8.91 -13.75
CA THR A 102 14.03 10.34 -14.06
C THR A 102 15.15 11.16 -13.43
N LEU A 103 15.95 10.56 -12.55
CA LEU A 103 17.10 11.20 -11.91
C LEU A 103 18.39 10.94 -12.70
N GLU A 104 18.50 9.79 -13.37
CA GLU A 104 19.69 9.40 -14.12
C GLU A 104 19.38 8.94 -15.56
N LEU A 105 20.26 9.30 -16.51
CA LEU A 105 20.26 8.71 -17.85
C LEU A 105 20.36 7.19 -17.76
N SER A 106 19.55 6.49 -18.56
CA SER A 106 19.57 5.02 -18.63
C SER A 106 20.98 4.50 -18.99
N GLY A 107 21.33 3.32 -18.49
CA GLY A 107 22.64 2.70 -18.75
C GLY A 107 22.95 2.62 -20.25
N GLY A 108 21.99 2.18 -21.06
CA GLY A 108 22.10 2.19 -22.51
C GLY A 108 22.32 3.58 -23.12
N ALA A 109 21.64 4.62 -22.63
CA ALA A 109 21.85 5.98 -23.11
C ALA A 109 23.25 6.52 -22.74
N LYS A 110 23.77 6.20 -21.55
CA LYS A 110 25.14 6.54 -21.13
C LYS A 110 26.17 5.87 -22.05
N ILE A 111 26.00 4.57 -22.36
CA ILE A 111 26.87 3.83 -23.27
C ILE A 111 26.81 4.42 -24.68
N ASN A 112 25.60 4.67 -25.20
CA ASN A 112 25.39 5.23 -26.53
C ASN A 112 26.11 6.58 -26.70
N ARG A 113 25.99 7.46 -25.70
CA ARG A 113 26.66 8.76 -25.69
C ARG A 113 28.18 8.65 -25.79
N ILE A 114 28.79 7.71 -25.07
CA ILE A 114 30.25 7.51 -25.11
C ILE A 114 30.69 7.13 -26.52
N PHE A 115 30.00 6.19 -27.17
CA PHE A 115 30.39 5.69 -28.48
C PHE A 115 30.09 6.66 -29.63
N HIS A 116 28.99 7.40 -29.57
CA HIS A 116 28.56 8.24 -30.70
C HIS A 116 28.96 9.71 -30.58
N GLU A 117 29.20 10.22 -29.36
CA GLU A 117 29.64 11.62 -29.16
C GLU A 117 31.09 11.70 -28.70
N ARG A 118 31.44 10.98 -27.63
CA ARG A 118 32.75 11.16 -26.98
C ARG A 118 33.89 10.52 -27.76
N PHE A 119 33.67 9.33 -28.30
CA PHE A 119 34.71 8.59 -29.02
C PHE A 119 35.16 9.29 -30.32
N PRO A 120 34.25 9.75 -31.22
CA PRO A 120 34.65 10.52 -32.39
C PRO A 120 35.38 11.83 -32.05
N PHE A 121 34.94 12.50 -30.98
CA PHE A 121 35.58 13.73 -30.50
C PHE A 121 37.05 13.49 -30.09
N GLU A 122 37.32 12.45 -29.31
CA GLU A 122 38.70 12.14 -28.87
C GLU A 122 39.60 11.74 -30.06
N ILE A 123 39.07 11.07 -31.10
CA ILE A 123 39.82 10.78 -32.33
C ILE A 123 40.26 12.08 -33.03
N VAL A 124 39.34 13.02 -33.23
CA VAL A 124 39.66 14.30 -33.89
C VAL A 124 40.64 15.12 -33.05
N LYS A 125 40.46 15.14 -31.73
CA LYS A 125 41.34 15.83 -30.79
C LYS A 125 42.76 15.28 -30.85
N HIS A 126 42.94 13.96 -30.81
CA HIS A 126 44.26 13.33 -30.94
C HIS A 126 44.94 13.64 -32.28
N ARG A 127 44.17 13.65 -33.38
CA ARG A 127 44.70 13.99 -34.71
C ARG A 127 45.11 15.47 -34.83
N ARG A 128 44.49 16.36 -34.07
CA ARG A 128 44.87 17.79 -34.00
C ARG A 128 46.06 18.06 -33.11
N THR A 129 46.34 17.22 -32.11
CA THR A 129 47.52 17.35 -31.24
C THR A 129 48.80 16.76 -31.84
N LEU A 130 48.70 16.03 -32.96
CA LEU A 130 49.82 15.41 -33.67
C LEU A 130 50.28 16.19 -34.93
N ASN A 131 49.58 17.28 -35.29
CA ASN A 131 50.00 18.24 -36.33
C ASN A 131 50.39 19.57 -35.67
#